data_AF-A0A0N0BCU2-F1
#
_entry.id   AF-A0A0N0BCU2-F1
#
_cell.length_a   1.000
_cell.length_b   1.000
_cell.length_c   1.000
_cell.angle_alpha   90.00
_cell.angle_beta   90.00
_cell.angle_gamma   90.00
#
_symmetry.space_group_name_H-M   'P 1'
#
loop_
_entity.id
_entity.type
_entity.pdbx_description
1 polymer ?
#
loop_
_entity_poly.entity_id
_entity_poly.type
_entity_poly.pdbx_seq_one_letter_code
_entity_poly.pdbx_strand_id
1 'polypeptide(L)'
;KTINLLNFNKDEESMFYLQQLERVSGENVLKVTHILSQPKSTWTGRRGMVSHELLNELVGKNNPDACVFICGPSLFLQAAKT
;
A
#
# COMPACT_ATOMS: atom_id res chain seq x y z
N LYS A 1 18.40 3.83 2.30
CA LYS A 1 17.39 2.76 2.58
C LYS A 1 16.07 3.25 1.99
N THR A 2 15.45 2.47 1.13
CA THR A 2 14.21 2.87 0.44
C THR A 2 13.03 2.25 1.19
N ILE A 3 12.04 3.06 1.57
CA ILE A 3 10.83 2.60 2.24
C ILE A 3 9.74 2.47 1.18
N ASN A 4 9.03 1.33 1.15
CA ASN A 4 7.86 1.12 0.29
C ASN A 4 6.61 1.04 1.17
N LEU A 5 5.68 1.98 0.99
CA LEU A 5 4.40 2.00 1.68
C LEU A 5 3.30 1.58 0.71
N LEU A 6 2.67 0.45 1.01
CA LEU A 6 1.44 0.00 0.34
C LEU A 6 0.25 0.44 1.19
N ASN A 7 -0.47 1.48 0.75
CA ASN A 7 -1.53 2.11 1.52
C ASN A 7 -2.92 1.66 1.02
N PHE A 8 -3.50 0.67 1.70
CA PHE A 8 -4.80 0.09 1.36
C PHE A 8 -5.94 0.88 2.02
N ASN A 9 -6.89 1.36 1.21
CA ASN A 9 -8.07 2.09 1.68
C ASN A 9 -9.31 1.65 0.90
N LYS A 10 -10.50 2.08 1.34
CA LYS A 10 -11.75 1.72 0.66
C LYS A 10 -11.87 2.49 -0.65
N ASP A 11 -11.80 3.80 -0.55
CA ASP A 11 -12.01 4.78 -1.62
C ASP A 11 -11.08 5.98 -1.41
N GLU A 12 -11.13 6.96 -2.31
CA GLU A 12 -10.29 8.15 -2.31
C GLU A 12 -10.47 9.02 -1.06
N GLU A 13 -11.67 9.03 -0.48
CA GLU A 13 -12.03 9.84 0.69
C GLU A 13 -11.52 9.23 1.99
N SER A 14 -11.41 7.89 2.02
CA SER A 14 -10.84 7.17 3.16
C SER A 14 -9.30 7.22 3.24
N MET A 15 -8.62 7.73 2.21
CA MET A 15 -7.15 7.85 2.23
C MET A 15 -6.69 8.92 3.23
N PHE A 16 -5.89 8.50 4.20
CA PHE A 16 -5.31 9.41 5.18
C PHE A 16 -4.04 10.10 4.65
N TYR A 17 -3.83 11.35 5.05
CA TYR A 17 -2.61 12.13 4.81
C TYR A 17 -2.10 12.18 3.37
N LEU A 18 -3.00 12.19 2.37
CA LEU A 18 -2.63 12.16 0.95
C LEU A 18 -1.58 13.24 0.59
N GLN A 19 -1.84 14.51 0.93
CA GLN A 19 -0.92 15.61 0.61
C GLN A 19 0.46 15.47 1.30
N GLN A 20 0.48 15.00 2.55
CA GLN A 20 1.71 14.82 3.31
C GLN A 20 2.52 13.64 2.75
N LEU A 21 1.84 12.54 2.39
CA LEU A 21 2.46 11.38 1.78
C LEU A 21 3.00 11.69 0.38
N GLU A 22 2.28 12.47 -0.43
CA GLU A 22 2.75 12.94 -1.74
C GLU A 22 4.02 13.80 -1.61
N ARG A 23 4.03 14.74 -0.65
CA ARG A 23 5.20 15.59 -0.39
C ARG A 23 6.43 14.77 -0.02
N VAL A 24 6.30 13.84 0.93
CA VAL A 24 7.43 13.00 1.39
C VAL A 24 7.84 11.99 0.31
N SER A 25 6.90 11.55 -0.55
CA SER A 25 7.23 10.66 -1.66
C SER A 25 8.13 11.33 -2.72
N GLY A 26 8.08 12.66 -2.85
CA GLY A 26 8.94 13.42 -3.75
C GLY A 26 10.40 13.52 -3.30
N GLU A 27 10.70 13.23 -2.02
CA GLU A 27 12.03 13.36 -1.41
C GLU A 27 12.90 12.08 -1.55
N ASN A 28 12.48 11.11 -2.39
CA ASN A 28 13.20 9.88 -2.75
C ASN A 28 13.47 8.83 -1.64
N VAL A 29 12.99 9.05 -0.41
CA VAL A 29 13.16 8.09 0.71
C VAL A 29 11.97 7.11 0.81
N LEU A 30 10.77 7.55 0.43
CA LEU A 30 9.52 6.82 0.56
C LEU A 30 8.84 6.69 -0.79
N LYS A 31 8.53 5.47 -1.22
CA LYS A 31 7.63 5.21 -2.34
C LYS A 31 6.25 4.87 -1.79
N VAL A 32 5.22 5.64 -2.14
CA VAL A 32 3.84 5.38 -1.71
C VAL A 32 3.05 4.81 -2.88
N THR A 33 2.38 3.67 -2.65
CA THR A 33 1.41 3.11 -3.60
C THR A 33 0.06 3.05 -2.91
N HIS A 34 -0.92 3.80 -3.42
CA HIS A 34 -2.30 3.73 -2.93
C HIS A 34 -3.07 2.61 -3.65
N ILE A 35 -3.75 1.77 -2.88
CA ILE A 35 -4.59 0.67 -3.37
C ILE A 35 -6.00 0.84 -2.82
N LEU A 36 -6.98 0.90 -3.70
CA LEU A 36 -8.39 1.14 -3.34
C LEU A 36 -9.26 -0.08 -3.67
N SER A 37 -10.08 -0.52 -2.72
CA SER A 37 -10.97 -1.68 -2.91
C SER A 37 -12.29 -1.33 -3.61
N GLN A 38 -12.77 -0.09 -3.44
CA GLN A 38 -13.97 0.48 -4.05
C GLN A 38 -13.69 1.89 -4.64
N PRO A 39 -12.70 2.04 -5.55
CA PRO A 39 -12.36 3.35 -6.10
C PRO A 39 -13.43 3.88 -7.07
N LYS A 40 -13.49 5.21 -7.24
CA LYS A 40 -14.28 5.83 -8.30
C LYS A 40 -13.77 5.39 -9.69
N SER A 41 -14.59 5.56 -10.72
CA SER A 41 -14.21 5.22 -12.11
C SER A 41 -13.00 6.03 -12.59
N THR A 42 -12.79 7.23 -12.05
CA THR A 42 -11.67 8.12 -12.35
C THR A 42 -10.35 7.69 -11.73
N TRP A 43 -10.33 6.72 -10.81
CA TRP A 43 -9.09 6.25 -10.20
C TRP A 43 -8.21 5.50 -11.19
N THR A 44 -7.01 6.03 -11.41
CA THR A 44 -6.01 5.45 -12.30
C THR A 44 -4.95 4.62 -11.56
N GLY A 45 -4.99 4.64 -10.22
CA GLY A 45 -4.08 3.88 -9.38
C GLY A 45 -4.48 2.41 -9.21
N ARG A 46 -3.82 1.75 -8.25
CA ARG A 46 -4.03 0.31 -7.99
C ARG A 46 -5.40 0.06 -7.37
N ARG A 47 -6.02 -1.05 -7.76
CA ARG A 47 -7.32 -1.50 -7.26
C ARG A 47 -7.17 -2.86 -6.58
N GLY A 48 -7.98 -3.10 -5.56
CA GLY A 48 -8.09 -4.42 -4.91
C GLY A 48 -8.04 -4.38 -3.39
N MET A 49 -8.14 -5.57 -2.81
CA MET A 49 -7.88 -5.82 -1.39
C MET A 49 -6.52 -6.52 -1.25
N VAL A 50 -5.98 -6.57 -0.03
CA VAL A 50 -4.75 -7.31 0.22
C VAL A 50 -4.93 -8.78 -0.18
N SER A 51 -4.01 -9.28 -1.01
CA SER A 51 -3.97 -10.66 -1.47
C SER A 51 -2.53 -11.08 -1.74
N HIS A 52 -2.26 -12.39 -1.73
CA HIS A 52 -0.95 -12.95 -2.02
C HIS A 52 -0.43 -12.50 -3.41
N GLU A 53 -1.31 -12.55 -4.42
CA GLU A 53 -1.00 -12.15 -5.80
C GLU A 53 -0.58 -10.68 -5.87
N LEU A 54 -1.33 -9.80 -5.21
CA LEU A 54 -1.09 -8.37 -5.23
C LEU A 54 0.19 -8.01 -4.45
N LEU A 55 0.45 -8.67 -3.32
CA LEU A 55 1.67 -8.47 -2.56
C LEU A 55 2.91 -8.98 -3.31
N ASN A 56 2.84 -10.14 -3.96
CA ASN A 56 3.93 -10.64 -4.80
C ASN A 56 4.27 -9.68 -5.95
N GLU A 57 3.24 -9.07 -6.56
CA GLU A 57 3.45 -8.09 -7.62
C GLU A 57 4.07 -6.77 -7.09
N LEU A 58 3.61 -6.28 -5.94
CA LEU A 58 3.98 -4.95 -5.42
C LEU A 58 5.26 -4.94 -4.58
N VAL A 59 5.52 -5.99 -3.80
CA VAL A 59 6.72 -6.14 -2.98
C VAL A 59 7.85 -6.74 -3.82
N GLY A 60 7.52 -7.62 -4.76
CA GLY A 60 8.46 -8.23 -5.68
C GLY A 60 9.24 -9.40 -5.06
N LYS A 61 10.55 -9.47 -5.35
CA LYS A 61 11.40 -10.60 -4.94
C LYS A 61 11.67 -10.55 -3.43
N ASN A 62 11.66 -11.74 -2.83
CA ASN A 62 12.01 -11.91 -1.43
C ASN A 62 13.42 -11.36 -1.17
N ASN A 63 13.54 -10.46 -0.20
CA ASN A 63 14.81 -9.87 0.22
C ASN A 63 15.03 -10.24 1.70
N PRO A 64 16.04 -11.04 2.03
CA PRO A 64 16.26 -11.51 3.40
C PRO A 64 16.58 -10.38 4.39
N ASP A 65 17.02 -9.22 3.91
CA ASP A 65 17.31 -8.04 4.72
C ASP A 65 16.11 -7.08 4.83
N ALA A 66 14.99 -7.39 4.16
CA ALA A 66 13.79 -6.56 4.24
C ALA A 66 13.04 -6.78 5.55
N CYS A 67 12.56 -5.68 6.13
CA CYS A 67 11.65 -5.72 7.26
C CYS A 67 10.27 -5.27 6.81
N VAL A 68 9.25 -6.10 7.09
CA VAL A 68 7.86 -5.83 6.73
C VAL A 68 7.07 -5.46 7.99
N PHE A 69 6.43 -4.30 7.94
CA PHE A 69 5.53 -3.83 9.00
C PHE A 69 4.10 -3.81 8.45
N ILE A 70 3.17 -4.40 9.20
CA ILE A 70 1.74 -4.44 8.85
C ILE A 70 0.92 -3.83 9.98
N CYS A 71 -0.02 -2.97 9.61
CA CYS A 71 -0.96 -2.32 10.52
C CYS A 71 -2.30 -2.20 9.82
N GLY A 72 -3.40 -2.34 10.56
CA GLY A 72 -4.75 -2.23 10.03
C GLY A 72 -5.76 -3.06 10.82
N PRO A 73 -7.00 -3.15 10.31
CA PRO A 73 -8.04 -3.99 10.91
C PRO A 73 -7.62 -5.45 11.04
N SER A 74 -8.17 -6.18 12.01
CA SER A 74 -7.78 -7.57 12.30
C SER A 74 -7.84 -8.49 11.08
N LEU A 75 -8.87 -8.37 10.25
CA LEU A 75 -9.02 -9.16 9.01
C LEU A 75 -7.95 -8.82 7.96
N PHE A 76 -7.52 -7.57 7.88
CA PHE A 76 -6.41 -7.17 7.01
C PHE A 76 -5.11 -7.81 7.47
N LEU A 77 -4.82 -7.77 8.79
CA LEU A 77 -3.61 -8.38 9.36
C LEU A 77 -3.56 -9.90 9.14
N GLN A 78 -4.71 -10.57 9.16
CA GLN A 78 -4.79 -12.00 8.85
C GLN A 78 -4.46 -12.26 7.37
N ALA A 79 -5.10 -11.55 6.46
CA ALA A 79 -4.89 -11.73 5.02
C ALA A 79 -3.49 -11.30 4.54
N ALA A 80 -2.84 -10.35 5.21
CA ALA A 80 -1.49 -9.91 4.87
C ALA A 80 -0.37 -10.87 5.34
N LYS A 81 -0.67 -11.80 6.27
CA LYS A 81 0.29 -12.75 6.84
C LYS A 81 0.31 -14.12 6.16
N THR A 82 -0.69 -14.40 5.32
CA THR A 82 -0.86 -15.66 4.58
C THR A 82 -0.21 -15.59 3.22
#